data_AF-A0A966M3J8-F1
#
_entry.id   AF-A0A966M3J8-F1
#
_cell.length_a   1.000
_cell.length_b   1.000
_cell.length_c   1.000
_cell.angle_alpha   90.00
_cell.angle_beta   90.00
_cell.angle_gamma   90.00
#
_symmetry.space_group_name_H-M   'P 1'
#
loop_
_entity.id
_entity.type
_entity.pdbx_description
1 polymer ?
#
loop_
_entity_poly.entity_id
_entity_poly.type
_entity_poly.pdbx_seq_one_letter_code
_entity_poly.pdbx_strand_id
1 'polypeptide(L)' 'MYKTTFANYQKSKNILVLKNFYNLMKPRVMSLVVFTAFVGLIISNKQVDFLTSALGLFFVALGAGAAGALN' A
#
# COMPACT_ATOMS: atom_id res chain seq x y z
N MET A 1 13.88 -28.26 -23.22
CA MET A 1 13.97 -28.21 -21.74
C MET A 1 14.37 -26.84 -21.20
N TYR A 2 15.24 -26.08 -21.85
CA TYR A 2 15.68 -24.74 -21.36
C TYR A 2 14.59 -23.66 -21.41
N LYS A 3 13.75 -23.65 -22.46
CA LYS A 3 12.72 -22.61 -22.71
C LYS A 3 11.68 -22.49 -21.58
N THR A 4 11.33 -23.61 -20.95
CA THR A 4 10.38 -23.67 -19.83
C THR A 4 10.99 -23.12 -18.54
N THR A 5 12.30 -23.32 -18.32
CA THR A 5 13.03 -22.77 -17.17
C THR A 5 13.15 -21.24 -17.24
N PHE A 6 13.43 -20.69 -18.43
CA PHE A 6 13.48 -19.23 -18.64
C PHE A 6 12.14 -18.55 -18.39
N ALA A 7 11.02 -19.15 -18.85
CA ALA A 7 9.69 -18.62 -18.58
C ALA A 7 9.34 -18.61 -17.08
N ASN A 8 9.72 -19.66 -16.35
CA ASN A 8 9.54 -19.73 -14.90
C ASN A 8 10.45 -18.75 -14.14
N TYR A 9 11.69 -18.56 -14.60
CA TYR A 9 12.60 -17.56 -14.05
C TYR A 9 12.05 -16.13 -14.25
N GLN A 10 11.55 -15.81 -15.45
CA GLN A 10 10.91 -14.53 -15.73
C GLN A 10 9.69 -14.29 -14.82
N LYS A 11 8.83 -15.32 -14.65
CA LYS A 11 7.66 -15.26 -13.76
C LYS A 11 8.05 -15.09 -12.30
N SER A 12 9.04 -15.83 -11.82
CA SER A 12 9.58 -15.72 -10.46
C SER A 12 10.20 -14.34 -10.21
N LYS A 13 10.97 -13.82 -11.16
CA LYS A 13 11.55 -12.47 -11.09
C LYS A 13 10.47 -11.39 -10.97
N ASN A 14 9.39 -11.46 -11.76
CA ASN A 14 8.29 -10.50 -11.66
C ASN A 14 7.60 -10.54 -10.28
N ILE A 15 7.39 -11.73 -9.72
CA ILE A 15 6.81 -11.90 -8.37
C ILE A 15 7.75 -11.32 -7.30
N LEU A 16 9.06 -11.55 -7.43
CA LEU A 16 10.07 -11.00 -6.53
C LEU A 16 10.14 -9.47 -6.60
N VAL A 17 10.04 -8.88 -7.79
CA VAL A 17 10.03 -7.42 -7.97
C VAL A 17 8.84 -6.78 -7.25
N LEU A 18 7.62 -7.32 -7.43
CA LEU A 18 6.43 -6.83 -6.73
C LEU A 18 6.55 -6.96 -5.21
N LYS A 19 7.07 -8.10 -4.72
CA LYS A 19 7.30 -8.33 -3.30
C LYS A 19 8.33 -7.35 -2.73
N ASN A 20 9.38 -7.03 -3.49
CA ASN A 20 10.39 -6.07 -3.08
C ASN A 20 9.80 -4.66 -2.95
N PHE A 21 8.99 -4.21 -3.93
CA PHE A 21 8.28 -2.92 -3.83
C PHE A 21 7.34 -2.86 -2.61
N TYR A 22 6.60 -3.93 -2.34
CA TYR A 22 5.74 -4.00 -1.17
C TYR A 22 6.53 -3.92 0.15
N ASN A 23 7.68 -4.59 0.22
CA ASN A 23 8.57 -4.53 1.39
C ASN A 23 9.21 -3.15 1.58
N LEU A 24 9.57 -2.47 0.49
CA LEU A 24 10.13 -1.11 0.50
C LEU A 24 9.15 -0.11 1.15
N MET A 25 7.86 -0.21 0.86
CA MET A 25 6.83 0.67 1.43
C MET A 25 6.65 0.56 2.96
N LYS A 26 7.39 -0.33 3.66
CA LYS A 26 7.27 -0.59 5.09
C LYS A 26 5.79 -0.79 5.51
N PRO A 27 5.17 -1.94 5.15
CA PRO A 27 3.72 -2.14 5.26
C PRO A 27 3.16 -2.00 6.68
N ARG A 28 4.00 -2.23 7.70
CA ARG A 28 3.62 -1.99 9.09
C ARG A 28 3.34 -0.50 9.38
N VAL A 29 4.18 0.40 8.86
CA VAL A 29 4.03 1.86 9.04
C VAL A 29 2.80 2.37 8.30
N MET A 30 2.60 1.91 7.07
CA MET A 30 1.43 2.28 6.27
C MET A 30 0.11 1.90 6.96
N SER A 31 0.01 0.70 7.55
CA SER A 31 -1.22 0.26 8.24
C SER A 31 -1.55 1.11 9.48
N LEU A 32 -0.54 1.54 10.23
CA LEU A 32 -0.73 2.41 11.39
C LEU A 32 -1.27 3.77 10.97
N VAL A 33 -0.71 4.37 9.91
CA VAL A 33 -1.16 5.67 9.40
C VAL A 33 -2.62 5.59 8.93
N VAL A 34 -2.98 4.57 8.15
CA VAL A 34 -4.36 4.35 7.71
C VAL A 34 -5.31 4.16 8.89
N PHE A 35 -4.91 3.41 9.92
CA PHE A 35 -5.69 3.24 11.14
C PHE A 35 -5.91 4.58 11.87
N THR A 36 -4.88 5.41 12.02
CA THR A 36 -5.03 6.72 12.66
C THR A 36 -5.98 7.64 11.90
N ALA A 37 -5.93 7.65 10.57
CA ALA A 37 -6.86 8.40 9.73
C ALA A 37 -8.30 7.90 9.87
N PHE A 38 -8.49 6.57 9.92
CA PHE A 38 -9.80 5.96 10.13
C PHE A 38 -10.39 6.30 11.50
N VAL A 39 -9.59 6.22 12.56
CA VAL A 39 -10.00 6.63 13.92
C VAL A 39 -10.36 8.12 13.94
N GLY A 40 -9.57 8.97 13.26
CA GLY A 40 -9.88 10.39 13.12
C GLY A 40 -11.24 10.66 12.44
N LEU A 41 -11.58 9.88 11.42
CA LEU A 41 -12.89 9.96 10.75
C LEU A 41 -14.04 9.54 11.68
N ILE A 42 -13.85 8.52 12.53
CA ILE A 42 -14.87 8.08 13.50
C ILE A 42 -15.11 9.13 14.58
N ILE A 43 -14.05 9.77 15.08
CA ILE A 43 -14.14 10.75 16.17
C ILE A 43 -14.66 12.11 15.68
N SER A 44 -14.55 12.39 14.38
CA SER A 44 -15.05 13.62 13.77
C SER A 44 -16.54 13.83 14.05
N ASN A 45 -16.89 14.96 14.66
CA ASN A 45 -18.29 15.39 14.84
C ASN A 45 -18.92 15.85 13.49
N LYS A 46 -18.10 16.03 12.45
CA LYS A 46 -18.59 16.39 11.12
C LYS A 46 -18.96 15.14 10.35
N GLN A 47 -20.19 15.11 9.83
CA GLN A 47 -20.62 14.10 8.86
C GLN A 47 -19.87 14.34 7.54
N VAL A 48 -19.01 13.39 7.19
CA VAL A 48 -18.26 13.40 5.92
C VAL A 48 -18.88 12.33 5.03
N ASP A 49 -19.15 12.66 3.77
CA ASP A 49 -19.71 11.68 2.84
C ASP A 49 -18.78 10.46 2.72
N PHE A 50 -19.40 9.30 2.48
CA PHE A 50 -18.68 8.04 2.37
C PHE A 50 -17.60 8.08 1.29
N LEU A 51 -17.91 8.65 0.12
CA LEU A 51 -16.98 8.76 -1.00
C LEU A 51 -15.75 9.60 -0.63
N THR A 52 -15.96 10.73 0.04
CA THR A 52 -14.89 11.64 0.44
C THR A 52 -13.99 11.01 1.49
N SER A 53 -14.59 10.29 2.43
CA SER A 53 -13.86 9.53 3.47
C SER A 53 -13.03 8.39 2.87
N ALA A 54 -13.60 7.64 1.93
CA ALA A 54 -12.91 6.55 1.23
C ALA A 54 -11.74 7.07 0.37
N LEU A 55 -11.96 8.15 -0.38
CA LEU A 55 -10.90 8.82 -1.14
C LEU A 55 -9.82 9.39 -0.22
N GLY A 56 -10.20 9.99 0.91
CA GLY A 56 -9.26 10.49 1.91
C GLY A 56 -8.34 9.38 2.45
N LEU A 57 -8.92 8.26 2.88
CA LEU A 57 -8.17 7.07 3.31
C LEU A 57 -7.26 6.53 2.21
N PHE A 58 -7.74 6.51 0.95
CA PHE A 58 -6.95 6.07 -0.19
C PHE A 58 -5.72 6.96 -0.42
N PHE A 59 -5.89 8.29 -0.45
CA PHE A 59 -4.77 9.23 -0.61
C PHE A 59 -3.79 9.19 0.56
N VAL A 60 -4.29 9.03 1.80
CA VAL A 60 -3.44 8.83 2.98
C VAL A 60 -2.61 7.56 2.84
N ALA A 61 -3.22 6.46 2.41
CA ALA A 61 -2.51 5.19 2.19
C ALA A 61 -1.42 5.35 1.12
N LEU A 62 -1.72 6.02 0.01
CA LEU A 62 -0.75 6.30 -1.06
C LEU A 62 0.43 7.17 -0.57
N GLY A 63 0.15 8.26 0.15
CA GLY A 63 1.18 9.15 0.68
C GLY A 63 2.08 8.47 1.71
N ALA A 64 1.49 7.72 2.64
CA ALA A 64 2.23 6.96 3.65
C ALA A 64 3.11 5.88 3.02
N GLY A 65 2.61 5.21 1.99
CA GLY A 65 3.36 4.21 1.23
C GLY A 65 4.56 4.80 0.47
N ALA A 66 4.39 5.96 -0.17
CA ALA A 66 5.47 6.67 -0.85
C ALA A 66 6.55 7.14 0.13
N ALA A 67 6.16 7.70 1.28
CA ALA A 67 7.09 8.07 2.35
C ALA A 67 7.84 6.86 2.93
N GLY A 68 7.14 5.72 3.09
CA GLY A 68 7.73 4.46 3.54
C GLY A 68 8.80 3.92 2.59
N ALA A 69 8.60 4.05 1.27
CA ALA A 69 9.56 3.61 0.26
C ALA A 69 10.81 4.52 0.13
N LEU A 70 10.71 5.79 0.54
CA LEU A 70 11.82 6.74 0.52
C LEU A 70 12.79 6.56 1.71
N ASN A 71 12.29 6.04 2.83
CA ASN A 71 13.04 5.82 4.08
C ASN A 71 13.59 4.39 4.17
#